data_AF-A0A484B2V5-F1
#
_entry.id   AF-A0A484B2V5-F1
#
_cell.length_a   1.000
_cell.length_b   1.000
_cell.length_c   1.000
_cell.angle_alpha   90.00
_cell.angle_beta   90.00
_cell.angle_gamma   90.00
#
_symmetry.space_group_name_H-M   'P 1'
#
loop_
_entity.id
_entity.type
_entity.pdbx_description
1 polymer ?
#
loop_
_entity_poly.entity_id
_entity_poly.type
_entity_poly.pdbx_seq_one_letter_code
_entity_poly.pdbx_strand_id
1 'polypeptide(L)'
;MSQPLKRQVLNAFKKLHRTRQYVFHGDDRALVAGRNKINESFQQNRNETNEEEIKKMIKLAEEVDYELRTNVIQAKQKEDNVFELRITPETTRLDNMPFNPDAVIEAPRRRRGDKSTGCCGGGAAMAALQAEVDARNK
;
A
#
# COMPACT_ATOMS: atom_id res chain seq x y z
N MET A 1 6.77 6.80 -34.93
CA MET A 1 6.94 7.61 -33.70
C MET A 1 7.61 8.92 -34.00
N SER A 2 6.93 10.03 -33.73
CA SER A 2 7.48 11.38 -33.76
C SER A 2 8.70 11.55 -32.82
N GLN A 3 9.72 12.32 -33.23
CA GLN A 3 10.94 12.63 -32.44
C GLN A 3 10.66 13.09 -30.99
N PRO A 4 9.70 14.00 -30.71
CA PRO A 4 9.35 14.38 -29.34
C PRO A 4 8.83 13.21 -28.47
N LEU A 5 8.05 12.29 -29.03
CA LEU A 5 7.49 11.16 -28.28
C LEU A 5 8.60 10.21 -27.83
N LYS A 6 9.57 9.90 -28.70
CA LYS A 6 10.73 9.07 -28.32
C LYS A 6 11.50 9.69 -27.15
N ARG A 7 11.67 11.01 -27.14
CA ARG A 7 12.34 11.71 -26.04
C ARG A 7 11.56 11.60 -24.73
N GLN A 8 10.23 11.71 -24.77
CA GLN A 8 9.37 11.56 -23.59
C GLN A 8 9.45 10.15 -23.01
N VAL A 9 9.40 9.11 -23.84
CA VAL A 9 9.55 7.71 -23.40
C VAL A 9 10.90 7.49 -22.70
N LEU A 10 11.99 7.98 -23.29
CA LEU A 10 13.33 7.85 -22.69
C LEU A 10 13.46 8.62 -21.37
N ASN A 11 12.80 9.78 -21.27
CA ASN A 11 12.78 10.55 -20.04
C ASN A 11 12.02 9.80 -18.94
N ALA A 12 10.83 9.25 -19.24
CA ALA A 12 10.05 8.45 -18.30
C ALA A 12 10.84 7.22 -17.82
N PHE A 13 11.48 6.50 -18.74
CA PHE A 13 12.34 5.35 -18.43
C PHE A 13 13.48 5.71 -17.47
N LYS A 14 14.21 6.80 -17.76
CA LYS A 14 15.29 7.30 -16.90
C LYS A 14 14.77 7.76 -15.54
N LYS A 15 13.60 8.40 -15.51
CA LYS A 15 12.95 8.90 -14.29
C LYS A 15 12.62 7.73 -13.35
N LEU A 16 11.96 6.69 -13.85
CA LEU A 16 11.65 5.48 -13.07
C LEU A 16 12.90 4.82 -12.48
N HIS A 17 13.99 4.72 -13.24
CA HIS A 17 15.24 4.17 -12.71
C HIS A 17 15.86 5.02 -11.60
N ARG A 18 15.80 6.35 -11.71
CA ARG A 18 16.25 7.26 -10.65
C ARG A 18 15.37 7.12 -9.41
N THR A 19 14.06 7.05 -9.59
CA THR A 19 13.10 6.88 -8.48
C THR A 19 13.28 5.56 -7.77
N ARG A 20 13.48 4.46 -8.51
CA ARG A 20 13.86 3.17 -7.91
C ARG A 20 15.11 3.28 -7.05
N GLN A 21 16.17 3.94 -7.56
CA GLN A 21 17.42 4.11 -6.81
C GLN A 21 17.23 4.96 -5.54
N TYR A 22 16.35 5.96 -5.60
CA TYR A 22 16.06 6.84 -4.48
C TYR A 22 15.21 6.16 -3.39
N VAL A 23 14.11 5.53 -3.81
CA VAL A 23 13.13 4.86 -2.93
C VAL A 23 13.72 3.61 -2.31
N PHE A 24 14.40 2.76 -3.10
CA PHE A 24 14.95 1.48 -2.63
C PHE A 24 16.44 1.55 -2.27
N HIS A 25 16.91 2.71 -1.83
CA HIS A 25 18.33 2.89 -1.49
C HIS A 25 18.79 1.87 -0.44
N GLY A 26 19.90 1.18 -0.72
CA GLY A 26 20.46 0.18 0.18
C GLY A 26 19.73 -1.18 0.23
N ASP A 27 18.68 -1.37 -0.58
CA ASP A 27 18.00 -2.66 -0.74
C ASP A 27 18.33 -3.26 -2.13
N ASP A 28 19.42 -4.01 -2.21
CA ASP A 28 19.90 -4.59 -3.48
C ASP A 28 18.88 -5.53 -4.13
N ARG A 29 18.10 -6.25 -3.31
CA ARG A 29 17.07 -7.17 -3.82
C ARG A 29 15.95 -6.39 -4.52
N ALA A 30 15.43 -5.35 -3.87
CA ALA A 30 14.41 -4.49 -4.45
C ALA A 30 14.95 -3.69 -5.65
N LEU A 31 16.20 -3.23 -5.61
CA LEU A 31 16.84 -2.53 -6.72
C LEU A 31 16.97 -3.42 -7.97
N VAL A 32 17.35 -4.68 -7.80
CA VAL A 32 17.45 -5.64 -8.92
C VAL A 32 16.07 -6.01 -9.43
N ALA A 33 15.12 -6.34 -8.55
CA ALA A 33 13.75 -6.67 -8.94
C ALA A 33 13.08 -5.52 -9.71
N GLY A 34 13.20 -4.29 -9.18
CA GLY A 34 12.69 -3.09 -9.83
C GLY A 34 13.38 -2.81 -11.18
N ARG A 35 14.70 -3.06 -11.30
CA ARG A 35 15.40 -2.95 -12.60
C ARG A 35 14.80 -3.90 -13.63
N ASN A 36 14.63 -5.15 -13.26
CA ASN A 36 14.13 -6.18 -14.16
C ASN A 36 12.70 -5.88 -14.59
N LYS A 37 11.84 -5.45 -13.65
CA LYS A 37 10.45 -5.14 -13.96
C LYS A 37 10.30 -3.95 -14.89
N ILE A 38 11.04 -2.87 -14.65
CA ILE A 38 11.04 -1.69 -15.54
C ILE A 38 11.49 -2.11 -16.94
N ASN A 39 12.59 -2.87 -17.06
CA ASN A 39 13.10 -3.31 -18.35
C ASN A 39 12.09 -4.21 -19.09
N GLU A 40 11.49 -5.18 -18.38
CA GLU A 40 10.48 -6.09 -18.93
C GLU A 40 9.30 -5.30 -19.50
N SER A 41 8.71 -4.39 -18.73
CA SER A 41 7.54 -3.62 -19.16
C SER A 41 7.81 -2.72 -20.36
N PHE A 42 8.99 -2.09 -20.43
CA PHE A 42 9.37 -1.28 -21.60
C PHE A 42 9.72 -2.16 -22.82
N GLN A 43 10.25 -3.36 -22.60
CA GLN A 43 10.58 -4.29 -23.67
C GLN A 43 9.32 -4.93 -24.28
N GLN A 44 8.33 -5.26 -23.47
CA GLN A 44 7.02 -5.77 -23.92
C GLN A 44 6.32 -4.77 -24.86
N ASN A 45 6.40 -3.47 -24.54
CA ASN A 45 5.73 -2.40 -25.30
C ASN A 45 6.62 -1.76 -26.38
N ARG A 46 7.78 -2.34 -26.68
CA ARG A 46 8.78 -1.75 -27.60
C ARG A 46 8.25 -1.53 -29.02
N ASN A 47 7.38 -2.43 -29.47
CA ASN A 47 6.90 -2.46 -30.85
C ASN A 47 5.59 -1.69 -31.07
N GLU A 48 5.07 -1.01 -30.04
CA GLU A 48 3.83 -0.27 -30.19
C GLU A 48 3.97 0.93 -31.12
N THR A 49 3.04 1.01 -32.06
CA THR A 49 3.03 2.01 -33.13
C THR A 49 1.93 3.06 -32.95
N ASN A 50 0.92 2.77 -32.12
CA ASN A 50 -0.17 3.69 -31.82
C ASN A 50 0.29 4.83 -30.88
N GLU A 51 0.23 6.07 -31.35
CA GLU A 51 0.68 7.23 -30.59
C GLU A 51 -0.16 7.53 -29.34
N GLU A 52 -1.46 7.21 -29.35
CA GLU A 52 -2.33 7.42 -28.18
C GLU A 52 -1.99 6.46 -27.05
N GLU A 53 -1.75 5.19 -27.38
CA GLU A 53 -1.35 4.18 -26.39
C GLU A 53 0.03 4.49 -25.80
N ILE A 54 0.97 4.96 -26.62
CA ILE A 54 2.29 5.40 -26.12
C ILE A 54 2.14 6.53 -25.09
N LYS A 55 1.26 7.51 -25.34
CA LYS A 55 1.00 8.60 -24.39
C LYS A 55 0.39 8.08 -23.08
N LYS A 56 -0.55 7.13 -23.15
CA LYS A 56 -1.12 6.48 -21.95
C LYS A 56 -0.04 5.75 -21.15
N MET A 57 0.85 5.03 -21.81
CA MET A 57 1.96 4.33 -21.13
C MET A 57 2.97 5.29 -20.49
N ILE A 58 3.27 6.43 -21.14
CA ILE A 58 4.11 7.47 -20.54
C ILE A 58 3.43 8.03 -19.28
N LYS A 59 2.13 8.33 -19.35
CA LYS A 59 1.38 8.82 -18.19
C LYS A 59 1.36 7.82 -17.05
N LEU A 60 1.16 6.54 -17.36
CA LEU A 60 1.24 5.45 -16.38
C LEU A 60 2.62 5.41 -15.69
N ALA A 61 3.70 5.56 -16.46
CA ALA A 61 5.05 5.61 -15.90
C ALA A 61 5.26 6.81 -14.96
N GLU A 62 4.64 7.96 -15.25
CA GLU A 62 4.66 9.14 -14.36
C GLU A 62 3.83 8.94 -13.08
N GLU A 63 2.69 8.27 -13.18
CA GLU A 63 1.84 7.92 -12.03
C GLU A 63 2.55 6.92 -11.11
N VAL A 64 3.20 5.90 -11.67
CA VAL A 64 4.03 4.95 -10.91
C VAL A 64 5.21 5.65 -10.23
N ASP A 65 5.86 6.59 -10.91
CA ASP A 65 6.93 7.40 -10.32
C ASP A 65 6.44 8.19 -9.10
N TYR A 66 5.26 8.80 -9.19
CA TYR A 66 4.64 9.51 -8.08
C TYR A 66 4.32 8.56 -6.92
N GLU A 67 3.62 7.46 -7.20
CA GLU A 67 3.21 6.48 -6.19
C GLU A 67 4.40 5.89 -5.43
N LEU A 68 5.49 5.55 -6.14
CA LEU A 68 6.71 5.04 -5.50
C LEU A 68 7.35 6.07 -4.55
N ARG A 69 7.27 7.38 -4.86
CA ARG A 69 7.87 8.43 -4.02
C ARG A 69 7.00 8.80 -2.83
N THR A 70 5.68 8.75 -2.99
CA THR A 70 4.74 9.21 -1.96
C THR A 70 4.29 8.12 -1.02
N ASN A 71 4.12 6.89 -1.51
CA ASN A 71 3.41 5.84 -0.76
C ASN A 71 4.34 4.73 -0.27
N VAL A 72 5.52 4.57 -0.87
CA VAL A 72 6.47 3.52 -0.47
C VAL A 72 7.46 4.04 0.55
N ILE A 73 7.52 3.36 1.70
CA ILE A 73 8.49 3.59 2.76
C ILE A 73 9.32 2.32 2.99
N GLN A 74 10.60 2.49 3.34
CA GLN A 74 11.47 1.37 3.68
C GLN A 74 11.55 1.19 5.20
N ALA A 75 11.44 -0.05 5.65
CA ALA A 75 11.66 -0.43 7.04
C ALA A 75 12.95 -1.28 7.12
N LYS A 76 13.90 -0.88 7.97
CA LYS A 76 15.12 -1.66 8.24
C LYS A 76 15.11 -2.14 9.69
N GLN A 77 15.27 -3.44 9.88
CA GLN A 77 15.40 -4.00 11.23
C GLN A 77 16.75 -3.58 11.82
N LYS A 78 16.72 -2.97 13.02
CA LYS A 78 17.93 -2.64 13.80
C LYS A 78 18.18 -3.66 14.91
N GLU A 79 17.12 -4.05 15.61
CA GLU A 79 17.15 -4.96 16.74
C GLU A 79 15.97 -5.94 16.66
N ASP A 80 15.87 -6.86 17.61
CA ASP A 80 14.75 -7.79 17.70
C ASP A 80 13.45 -7.01 17.88
N ASN A 81 12.53 -7.14 16.91
CA ASN A 81 11.26 -6.43 16.82
C ASN A 81 11.33 -4.88 16.75
N VAL A 82 12.50 -4.28 16.50
CA VAL A 82 12.64 -2.83 16.31
C VAL A 82 13.03 -2.51 14.87
N PHE A 83 12.18 -1.73 14.20
CA PHE A 83 12.35 -1.31 12.82
C PHE A 83 12.51 0.20 12.70
N GLU A 84 13.52 0.63 11.96
CA GLU A 84 13.71 2.01 11.54
C GLU A 84 12.99 2.26 10.22
N LEU A 85 12.06 3.21 10.20
CA LEU A 85 11.36 3.63 9.00
C LEU A 85 12.07 4.81 8.34
N ARG A 86 12.40 4.68 7.06
CA ARG A 86 12.93 5.76 6.23
C ARG A 86 11.77 6.50 5.57
N ILE A 87 11.32 7.57 6.22
CA ILE A 87 10.26 8.45 5.72
C ILE A 87 10.91 9.65 5.02
N THR A 88 10.69 9.79 3.71
CA THR A 88 11.21 10.92 2.91
C THR A 88 10.24 12.11 2.98
N PRO A 89 10.68 13.35 2.71
CA PRO A 89 9.79 14.53 2.74
C PRO A 89 8.64 14.45 1.73
N GLU A 90 8.77 13.62 0.70
CA GLU A 90 7.76 13.44 -0.35
C GLU A 90 6.70 12.41 0.00
N THR A 91 6.94 11.60 1.04
CA THR A 91 5.93 10.65 1.51
C THR A 91 4.69 11.38 1.99
N THR A 92 3.52 10.94 1.50
CA THR A 92 2.26 11.52 1.91
C THR A 92 2.01 11.18 3.37
N ARG A 93 1.89 12.22 4.19
CA ARG A 93 1.54 12.11 5.60
C ARG A 93 0.08 12.48 5.78
N LEU A 94 -0.62 11.76 6.64
CA LEU A 94 -1.96 12.13 7.05
C LEU A 94 -1.89 13.25 8.09
N ASP A 95 -2.94 14.07 8.13
CA ASP A 95 -3.07 15.07 9.18
C ASP A 95 -3.33 14.38 10.51
N ASN A 96 -2.38 14.50 11.42
CA ASN A 96 -2.54 13.99 12.78
C ASN A 96 -3.53 14.89 13.52
N MET A 97 -4.70 14.36 13.87
CA MET A 97 -5.53 14.99 14.89
C MET A 97 -4.94 14.69 16.28
N PRO A 98 -4.77 15.71 17.14
CA PRO A 98 -4.28 15.49 18.49
C PRO A 98 -5.23 14.56 19.25
N PHE A 99 -4.64 13.65 20.04
CA PHE A 99 -5.41 12.77 20.90
C PHE A 99 -6.21 13.60 21.91
N ASN A 100 -7.53 13.47 21.87
CA ASN A 100 -8.44 14.09 22.83
C ASN A 100 -8.98 12.99 23.77
N PRO A 101 -8.59 12.98 25.06
CA PRO A 101 -9.06 11.99 26.02
C PRO A 101 -10.57 12.06 26.28
N ASP A 102 -11.18 13.22 26.02
CA ASP A 102 -12.62 13.47 26.20
C ASP A 102 -13.40 13.29 24.88
N ALA A 103 -12.79 12.72 23.85
CA ALA A 103 -13.46 12.46 22.59
C ALA A 103 -14.63 11.48 22.79
N VAL A 104 -15.85 11.95 22.51
CA VAL A 104 -17.03 11.08 22.48
C VAL A 104 -16.94 10.23 21.21
N ILE A 105 -16.47 8.98 21.37
CA ILE A 105 -16.44 8.00 20.28
C ILE A 105 -17.87 7.54 20.04
N GLU A 106 -18.53 8.10 19.01
CA GLU A 106 -19.86 7.65 18.62
C GLU A 106 -19.80 6.18 18.20
N ALA A 107 -20.69 5.36 18.78
CA ALA A 107 -20.81 3.98 18.36
C ALA A 107 -21.16 3.91 16.87
N PRO A 108 -20.58 2.97 16.10
CA PRO A 108 -20.84 2.87 14.67
C PRO A 108 -22.35 2.76 14.43
N ARG A 109 -22.86 3.55 13.46
CA ARG A 109 -24.28 3.52 13.09
C ARG A 109 -24.69 2.08 12.74
N ARG A 110 -25.53 1.48 13.57
CA ARG A 110 -26.13 0.17 13.28
C ARG A 110 -26.94 0.31 11.98
N ARG A 111 -26.66 -0.54 11.00
CA ARG A 111 -27.53 -0.63 9.81
C ARG A 111 -28.93 -1.00 10.28
N ARG A 112 -29.94 -0.35 9.71
CA ARG A 112 -31.34 -0.56 10.05
C ARG A 112 -31.69 -2.04 9.76
N GLY A 113 -31.87 -2.85 10.81
CA GLY A 113 -32.08 -4.30 10.73
C GLY A 113 -31.02 -5.16 11.43
N ASP A 114 -29.94 -4.57 11.93
CA ASP A 114 -28.87 -5.29 12.64
C ASP A 114 -29.30 -5.67 14.07
N LYS A 115 -29.83 -6.90 14.21
CA LYS A 115 -29.96 -7.57 15.50
C LYS A 115 -28.56 -8.06 15.90
N SER A 116 -27.77 -7.16 16.50
CA SER A 116 -26.44 -7.47 17.00
C SER A 116 -26.48 -8.54 18.11
N THR A 117 -26.49 -9.80 17.74
CA THR A 117 -25.70 -10.82 18.43
C THR A 117 -24.25 -10.52 18.10
N GLY A 118 -23.42 -10.28 19.13
CA GLY A 118 -22.04 -9.83 18.97
C GLY A 118 -21.20 -10.65 18.00
N CYS A 119 -20.17 -10.01 17.44
CA CYS A 119 -19.23 -10.53 16.43
C CYS A 119 -18.43 -11.78 16.88
N CYS A 120 -18.51 -12.16 18.15
CA CYS A 120 -18.21 -13.51 18.59
C CYS A 120 -19.51 -14.11 19.12
N GLY A 121 -20.17 -14.96 18.34
CA GLY A 121 -21.44 -15.62 18.67
C GLY A 121 -21.35 -16.62 19.82
N GLY A 122 -20.62 -16.30 20.89
CA GLY A 122 -20.34 -17.17 22.04
C GLY A 122 -21.35 -17.08 23.17
N GLY A 123 -22.32 -16.16 23.12
CA GLY A 123 -23.28 -15.97 24.22
C GLY A 123 -24.20 -17.18 24.46
N ALA A 124 -24.67 -17.82 23.39
CA ALA A 124 -25.53 -19.00 23.50
C ALA A 124 -24.74 -20.25 23.94
N ALA A 125 -23.51 -20.40 23.45
CA ALA A 125 -22.65 -21.53 23.81
C ALA A 125 -22.22 -21.47 25.28
N MET A 126 -21.88 -20.29 25.81
CA MET A 126 -21.50 -20.12 27.22
C MET A 126 -22.68 -20.37 28.17
N ALA A 127 -23.90 -19.94 27.81
CA ALA A 127 -25.09 -20.17 28.62
C ALA A 127 -25.45 -21.66 28.70
N ALA A 128 -25.33 -22.40 27.58
CA ALA A 128 -25.55 -23.84 27.54
C ALA A 128 -24.50 -24.60 28.38
N LEU A 129 -23.23 -24.20 28.30
CA LEU A 129 -22.15 -24.82 29.05
C LEU A 129 -22.30 -24.60 30.56
N GLN A 130 -22.74 -23.40 30.97
CA GLN A 130 -23.00 -23.09 32.37
C GLN A 130 -24.17 -23.93 32.93
N ALA A 131 -25.26 -24.06 32.17
CA ALA A 131 -26.40 -24.89 32.57
C ALA A 131 -26.04 -26.38 32.70
N GLU A 132 -25.17 -26.88 31.82
CA GLU A 132 -24.68 -28.26 31.86
C GLU A 132 -23.75 -28.51 33.05
N VAL A 133 -22.90 -27.54 33.40
CA VAL A 133 -22.04 -27.60 34.61
C VAL A 133 -22.87 -27.57 35.89
N ASP A 134 -23.90 -26.72 35.95
CA ASP A 134 -24.77 -26.60 37.13
C ASP A 134 -25.64 -27.84 37.35
N ALA A 135 -26.04 -28.52 36.28
CA ALA A 135 -26.78 -29.79 36.35
C ALA A 135 -25.91 -30.97 36.82
N ARG A 136 -24.58 -30.89 36.63
CA ARG A 136 -23.62 -31.95 36.98
C ARG A 136 -23.10 -31.84 38.42
N ASN A 137 -23.23 -30.65 39.01
CA ASN A 137 -22.82 -30.35 40.39
C ASN A 137 -23.96 -30.49 41.42
N LYS A 138 -25.08 -31.11 41.02
CA LYS A 138 -26.26 -31.38 41.85
C LYS A 138 -26.50 -32.89 41.94
#